data_AF-A0A914V2N3-F1
#
_entry.id   AF-A0A914V2N3-F1
#
_cell.length_a   1.000
_cell.length_b   1.000
_cell.length_c   1.000
_cell.angle_alpha   90.00
_cell.angle_beta   90.00
_cell.angle_gamma   90.00
#
_symmetry.space_group_name_H-M   'P 1'
#
loop_
_entity.id
_entity.type
_entity.pdbx_description
1 polymer ?
#
loop_
_entity_poly.entity_id
_entity_poly.type
_entity_poly.pdbx_seq_one_letter_code
_entity_poly.pdbx_strand_id
1 'polypeptide(L)'
;MSSSDRTLVKPPPQAVLTNATKILAALNTSVNDQALNEQISRYVLQLSVSVFCLDTLSQPNTTEQIIERAQNEYLALVRNGIDHLTGQGAFDRFVSENGDPREIHGNDRLIETIRHINDWNEFFTSVANTNTTVRLTQEGLNLNEQIDIHPQAFSEIGGVLDRDRRTNLLDITAKYNDGKREDQYLKAIKPFRQEERFIFRLNREEDITRAASDFNVDDIRSKEIGGIKIFENMSTTQTDRLGRVLTAQRSSPRYGDMILAAVFIAGKRKCKRVEDFCSYFELIAIEIQGKKKAVKKEILDNLTKDSGFFRDFTTQLNADLEEAERLSLSAPFRFPNSLSAVYHFRKHGNEMGAKQNMRRYLIDVPSELFSNDDYKISARITQDGRLTRLVYANEDYKHIGFLIQKNDGSGQEMASIYPYPEYFGTPEQWEQRIKNAKLTLLYQKLQGSSNQIMEQSCSLSSGSPERCQRQSVLV
;
A
#
# COMPACT_ATOMS: atom_id res chain seq x y z
N MET A 1 4.16 -2.98 -66.44
CA MET A 1 2.72 -2.74 -66.70
C MET A 1 2.05 -4.11 -66.62
N SER A 2 1.03 -4.42 -65.82
CA SER A 2 -0.03 -3.60 -65.21
C SER A 2 -0.53 -4.14 -63.85
N SER A 3 -0.98 -3.21 -62.99
CA SER A 3 -2.02 -3.25 -61.92
C SER A 3 -2.69 -4.59 -61.58
N SER A 4 -2.68 -5.10 -60.33
CA SER A 4 -3.32 -4.63 -59.07
C SER A 4 -4.85 -4.76 -59.03
N ASP A 5 -5.34 -5.89 -58.53
CA ASP A 5 -6.70 -6.04 -58.00
C ASP A 5 -6.66 -5.94 -56.46
N ARG A 6 -7.03 -4.78 -55.93
CA ARG A 6 -7.41 -4.58 -54.53
C ARG A 6 -8.92 -4.67 -54.45
N THR A 7 -9.43 -5.73 -53.86
CA THR A 7 -10.83 -5.83 -53.45
C THR A 7 -11.11 -4.79 -52.35
N LEU A 8 -11.92 -3.79 -52.68
CA LEU A 8 -12.46 -2.80 -51.75
C LEU A 8 -13.43 -3.50 -50.78
N VAL A 9 -13.06 -3.55 -49.50
CA VAL A 9 -13.97 -3.92 -48.41
C VAL A 9 -15.06 -2.84 -48.33
N LYS A 10 -16.32 -3.22 -48.55
CA LYS A 10 -17.46 -2.30 -48.40
C LYS A 10 -17.56 -1.86 -46.94
N PRO A 11 -17.78 -0.56 -46.66
CA PRO A 11 -18.03 -0.10 -45.31
C PRO A 11 -19.30 -0.76 -44.74
N PRO A 12 -19.34 -1.03 -43.43
CA PRO A 12 -20.50 -1.66 -42.81
C PRO A 12 -21.75 -0.79 -42.99
N PRO A 13 -22.95 -1.40 -43.12
CA PRO A 13 -24.19 -0.65 -43.30
C PRO A 13 -24.41 0.35 -42.16
N GLN A 14 -24.87 1.57 -42.47
CA GLN A 14 -25.14 2.66 -41.53
C GLN A 14 -25.99 2.23 -40.31
N ALA A 15 -26.85 1.22 -40.48
CA ALA A 15 -27.67 0.63 -39.43
C ALA A 15 -26.85 -0.07 -38.33
N VAL A 16 -25.72 -0.69 -38.69
CA VAL A 16 -24.81 -1.36 -37.74
C VAL A 16 -24.11 -0.34 -36.85
N LEU A 17 -23.58 0.73 -37.45
CA LEU A 17 -23.00 1.87 -36.73
C LEU A 17 -24.02 2.52 -35.78
N THR A 18 -25.26 2.68 -36.23
CA THR A 18 -26.33 3.27 -35.41
C THR A 18 -26.70 2.40 -34.21
N ASN A 19 -26.73 1.07 -34.37
CA ASN A 19 -27.02 0.15 -33.26
C ASN A 19 -25.85 0.04 -32.27
N ALA A 20 -24.61 0.00 -32.75
CA ALA A 20 -23.42 0.03 -31.89
C ALA A 20 -23.38 1.31 -31.02
N THR A 21 -23.72 2.46 -31.62
CA THR A 21 -23.75 3.75 -30.89
C THR A 21 -24.86 3.79 -29.83
N LYS A 22 -26.03 3.19 -30.10
CA LYS A 22 -27.13 3.10 -29.13
C LYS A 22 -26.84 2.15 -27.98
N ILE A 23 -26.16 1.03 -28.25
CA ILE A 23 -25.74 0.07 -27.22
C ILE A 23 -24.64 0.68 -26.35
N LEU A 24 -23.66 1.36 -26.94
CA LEU A 24 -22.65 2.14 -26.21
C LEU A 24 -23.29 3.21 -25.31
N ALA A 25 -24.30 3.93 -25.81
CA ALA A 25 -25.03 4.91 -25.01
C ALA A 25 -25.82 4.26 -23.86
N ALA A 26 -26.46 3.11 -24.08
CA ALA A 26 -27.21 2.38 -23.05
C ALA A 26 -26.28 1.81 -21.96
N LEU A 27 -25.14 1.24 -22.35
CA LEU A 27 -24.11 0.75 -21.42
C LEU A 27 -23.49 1.88 -20.60
N ASN A 28 -23.23 3.04 -21.22
CA ASN A 28 -22.69 4.21 -20.53
C ASN A 28 -23.70 4.83 -19.53
N THR A 29 -25.00 4.67 -19.77
CA THR A 29 -26.05 5.17 -18.87
C THR A 29 -26.24 4.25 -17.67
N SER A 30 -26.14 2.93 -17.86
CA SER A 30 -26.28 1.91 -16.80
C SER A 30 -25.12 1.88 -15.80
N VAL A 31 -23.92 2.32 -16.19
CA VAL A 31 -22.72 2.28 -15.34
C VAL A 31 -22.67 3.42 -14.32
N ASN A 32 -23.34 4.55 -14.60
CA ASN A 32 -23.34 5.72 -13.71
C ASN A 32 -24.14 5.53 -12.40
N ASP A 33 -24.94 4.46 -12.25
CA ASP A 33 -25.85 4.28 -11.12
C ASP A 33 -25.31 3.40 -9.97
N GLN A 34 -24.10 2.81 -10.07
CA GLN A 34 -23.55 1.94 -9.00
C GLN A 34 -22.08 2.24 -8.66
N ALA A 35 -21.87 3.29 -7.87
CA ALA A 35 -20.58 3.70 -7.31
C ALA A 35 -20.12 2.77 -6.16
N LEU A 36 -19.45 1.67 -6.53
CA LEU A 36 -18.32 1.04 -5.82
C LEU A 36 -17.70 -0.11 -6.64
N ASN A 37 -18.42 -0.63 -7.64
CA ASN A 37 -18.00 -1.68 -8.59
C ASN A 37 -17.34 -1.13 -9.88
N GLU A 38 -17.03 0.17 -9.92
CA GLU A 38 -16.83 0.91 -11.17
C GLU A 38 -15.48 0.72 -11.87
N GLN A 39 -14.40 0.25 -11.22
CA GLN A 39 -13.17 -0.02 -11.97
C GLN A 39 -13.25 -1.36 -12.71
N ILE A 40 -13.62 -2.42 -11.99
CA ILE A 40 -13.74 -3.78 -12.52
C ILE A 40 -14.74 -3.83 -13.69
N SER A 41 -15.92 -3.23 -13.51
CA SER A 41 -16.96 -3.20 -14.56
C SER A 41 -16.52 -2.41 -15.79
N ARG A 42 -15.80 -1.28 -15.63
CA ARG A 42 -15.36 -0.46 -16.76
C ARG A 42 -14.28 -1.16 -17.59
N TYR A 43 -13.37 -1.94 -16.99
CA TYR A 43 -12.32 -2.64 -17.73
C TYR A 43 -12.84 -3.86 -18.48
N VAL A 44 -13.68 -4.68 -17.84
CA VAL A 44 -14.37 -5.78 -18.50
C VAL A 44 -15.23 -5.25 -19.64
N LEU A 45 -15.90 -4.12 -19.44
CA LEU A 45 -16.64 -3.43 -20.50
C LEU A 45 -15.74 -2.94 -21.63
N GLN A 46 -14.55 -2.39 -21.34
CA GLN A 46 -13.63 -1.86 -22.36
C GLN A 46 -13.01 -2.98 -23.22
N LEU A 47 -12.63 -4.10 -22.58
CA LEU A 47 -12.22 -5.34 -23.26
C LEU A 47 -13.38 -5.94 -24.08
N SER A 48 -14.57 -6.03 -23.48
CA SER A 48 -15.75 -6.59 -24.12
C SER A 48 -16.24 -5.74 -25.28
N VAL A 49 -16.16 -4.41 -25.20
CA VAL A 49 -16.47 -3.49 -26.31
C VAL A 49 -15.47 -3.65 -27.44
N SER A 50 -14.19 -3.87 -27.14
CA SER A 50 -13.15 -4.09 -28.15
C SER A 50 -13.38 -5.40 -28.92
N VAL A 51 -13.72 -6.49 -28.21
CA VAL A 51 -14.07 -7.78 -28.81
C VAL A 51 -15.44 -7.73 -29.51
N PHE A 52 -16.44 -7.05 -28.93
CA PHE A 52 -17.78 -6.86 -29.52
C PHE A 52 -17.71 -6.09 -30.84
N CYS A 53 -16.88 -5.04 -30.96
CA CYS A 53 -16.69 -4.30 -32.21
C CYS A 53 -16.08 -5.17 -33.32
N LEU A 54 -15.30 -6.19 -32.96
CA LEU A 54 -14.68 -7.14 -33.90
C LEU A 54 -15.63 -8.30 -34.27
N ASP A 55 -16.41 -8.81 -33.32
CA ASP A 55 -17.23 -10.03 -33.49
C ASP A 55 -18.66 -9.77 -34.00
N THR A 56 -19.28 -8.63 -33.71
CA THR A 56 -20.68 -8.35 -34.12
C THR A 56 -20.88 -8.16 -35.62
N LEU A 57 -19.80 -8.10 -36.39
CA LEU A 57 -19.89 -8.14 -37.85
C LEU A 57 -20.01 -9.58 -38.41
N SER A 58 -19.85 -10.61 -37.57
CA SER A 58 -19.67 -11.99 -38.05
C SER A 58 -20.51 -13.07 -37.34
N GLN A 59 -20.80 -12.98 -36.02
CA GLN A 59 -21.59 -13.99 -35.29
C GLN A 59 -22.45 -13.43 -34.14
N PRO A 60 -23.61 -14.03 -33.81
CA PRO A 60 -24.45 -13.64 -32.67
C PRO A 60 -23.93 -14.26 -31.36
N ASN A 61 -22.86 -13.70 -30.81
CA ASN A 61 -22.39 -14.07 -29.46
C ASN A 61 -23.19 -13.28 -28.40
N THR A 62 -23.47 -13.91 -27.25
CA THR A 62 -24.02 -13.20 -26.08
C THR A 62 -22.94 -12.34 -25.42
N THR A 63 -23.34 -11.31 -24.66
CA THR A 63 -22.39 -10.48 -23.89
C THR A 63 -21.52 -11.32 -22.95
N GLU A 64 -22.10 -12.36 -22.34
CA GLU A 64 -21.40 -13.28 -21.45
C GLU A 64 -20.29 -14.05 -22.19
N GLN A 65 -20.60 -14.58 -23.39
CA GLN A 65 -19.62 -15.28 -24.23
C GLN A 65 -18.47 -14.35 -24.66
N ILE A 66 -18.77 -13.06 -24.89
CA ILE A 66 -17.77 -12.06 -25.24
C ILE A 66 -16.84 -11.77 -24.06
N ILE A 67 -17.40 -11.61 -22.86
CA ILE A 67 -16.63 -11.41 -21.63
C ILE A 67 -15.73 -12.61 -21.37
N GLU A 68 -16.30 -13.83 -21.37
CA GLU A 68 -15.56 -15.07 -21.15
C GLU A 68 -14.42 -15.24 -22.17
N ARG A 69 -14.71 -14.98 -23.45
CA ARG A 69 -13.70 -15.01 -24.51
C ARG A 69 -12.59 -14.00 -24.26
N ALA A 70 -12.91 -12.75 -23.93
CA ALA A 70 -11.92 -11.71 -23.66
C ALA A 70 -11.03 -12.06 -22.45
N GLN A 71 -11.63 -12.58 -21.38
CA GLN A 71 -10.91 -13.04 -20.20
C GLN A 71 -9.94 -14.19 -20.55
N ASN A 72 -10.42 -15.20 -21.28
CA ASN A 72 -9.61 -16.35 -21.70
C ASN A 72 -8.48 -15.95 -22.67
N GLU A 73 -8.75 -15.04 -23.62
CA GLU A 73 -7.73 -14.50 -24.52
C GLU A 73 -6.64 -13.73 -23.75
N TYR A 74 -7.02 -12.95 -22.73
CA TYR A 74 -6.05 -12.28 -21.86
C TYR A 74 -5.20 -13.28 -21.05
N LEU A 75 -5.82 -14.29 -20.43
CA LEU A 75 -5.09 -15.32 -19.68
C LEU A 75 -4.14 -16.11 -20.60
N ALA A 76 -4.58 -16.44 -21.82
CA ALA A 76 -3.73 -17.08 -22.81
C ALA A 76 -2.57 -16.18 -23.26
N LEU A 77 -2.80 -14.88 -23.44
CA LEU A 77 -1.76 -13.90 -23.74
C LEU A 77 -0.68 -13.89 -22.64
N VAL A 78 -1.10 -13.79 -21.37
CA VAL A 78 -0.18 -13.80 -20.22
C VAL A 78 0.61 -15.10 -20.18
N ARG A 79 -0.08 -16.24 -20.29
CA ARG A 79 0.53 -17.57 -20.30
C ARG A 79 1.61 -17.70 -21.38
N ASN A 80 1.29 -17.25 -22.60
CA ASN A 80 2.19 -17.33 -23.75
C ASN A 80 3.34 -16.31 -23.67
N GLY A 81 3.21 -15.27 -22.84
CA GLY A 81 4.28 -14.32 -22.53
C GLY A 81 5.28 -14.82 -21.48
N ILE A 82 5.06 -16.01 -20.89
CA ILE A 82 6.00 -16.65 -19.95
C ILE A 82 6.87 -17.63 -20.73
N ASP A 83 8.18 -17.39 -20.78
CA ASP A 83 9.11 -18.14 -21.62
C ASP A 83 9.39 -19.55 -21.09
N HIS A 84 9.38 -19.71 -19.76
CA HIS A 84 9.74 -20.97 -19.11
C HIS A 84 8.52 -21.87 -18.88
N LEU A 85 8.60 -23.13 -19.32
CA LEU A 85 7.56 -24.14 -19.10
C LEU A 85 7.19 -24.33 -17.63
N THR A 86 8.17 -24.24 -16.72
CA THR A 86 7.92 -24.31 -15.27
C THR A 86 7.13 -23.10 -14.77
N GLY A 87 7.43 -21.90 -15.28
CA GLY A 87 6.66 -20.68 -15.03
C GLY A 87 5.24 -20.78 -15.58
N GLN A 88 5.06 -21.29 -16.80
CA GLN A 88 3.73 -21.54 -17.37
C GLN A 88 2.93 -22.52 -16.51
N GLY A 89 3.55 -23.59 -16.01
CA GLY A 89 2.90 -24.53 -15.09
C GLY A 89 2.49 -23.88 -13.77
N ALA A 90 3.29 -22.96 -13.23
CA ALA A 90 2.91 -22.19 -12.03
C ALA A 90 1.77 -21.21 -12.31
N PHE A 91 1.74 -20.57 -13.48
CA PHE A 91 0.62 -19.75 -13.92
C PHE A 91 -0.67 -20.58 -14.06
N ASP A 92 -0.61 -21.72 -14.76
CA ASP A 92 -1.76 -22.60 -14.97
C ASP A 92 -2.35 -23.08 -13.64
N ARG A 93 -1.49 -23.42 -12.66
CA ARG A 93 -1.91 -23.74 -11.29
C ARG A 93 -2.53 -22.54 -10.58
N PHE A 94 -1.93 -21.35 -10.69
CA PHE A 94 -2.48 -20.14 -10.09
C PHE A 94 -3.87 -19.82 -10.64
N VAL A 95 -4.07 -19.90 -11.96
CA VAL A 95 -5.37 -19.70 -12.60
C VAL A 95 -6.38 -20.76 -12.15
N SER A 96 -5.99 -22.03 -12.08
CA SER A 96 -6.94 -23.10 -11.68
C SER A 96 -7.33 -23.06 -10.21
N GLU A 97 -6.43 -22.61 -9.33
CA GLU A 97 -6.69 -22.48 -7.89
C GLU A 97 -7.48 -21.22 -7.52
N ASN A 98 -7.50 -20.21 -8.39
CA ASN A 98 -8.04 -18.89 -8.07
C ASN A 98 -9.12 -18.37 -9.03
N GLY A 99 -9.28 -18.99 -10.20
CA GLY A 99 -10.37 -18.72 -11.12
C GLY A 99 -11.58 -19.59 -10.83
N ASP A 100 -12.78 -19.05 -11.05
CA ASP A 100 -13.99 -19.86 -11.18
C ASP A 100 -14.46 -19.80 -12.64
N PRO A 101 -14.21 -20.84 -13.46
CA PRO A 101 -14.61 -20.86 -14.86
C PRO A 101 -16.15 -20.91 -15.04
N ARG A 102 -16.93 -21.02 -13.97
CA ARG A 102 -18.40 -21.10 -14.02
C ARG A 102 -19.09 -19.77 -13.71
N GLU A 103 -18.36 -18.75 -13.25
CA GLU A 103 -18.91 -17.43 -12.96
C GLU A 103 -18.40 -16.40 -13.97
N ILE A 104 -19.32 -15.63 -14.57
CA ILE A 104 -19.01 -14.58 -15.58
C ILE A 104 -18.03 -13.54 -15.02
N HIS A 105 -18.13 -13.26 -13.72
CA HIS A 105 -17.22 -12.36 -12.97
C HIS A 105 -16.14 -13.10 -12.18
N GLY A 106 -16.08 -14.44 -12.29
CA GLY A 106 -15.21 -15.30 -11.49
C GLY A 106 -13.72 -15.04 -11.73
N ASN A 107 -13.37 -14.53 -12.92
CA ASN A 107 -11.99 -14.23 -13.30
C ASN A 107 -11.61 -12.75 -13.24
N ASP A 108 -12.54 -11.85 -12.94
CA ASP A 108 -12.28 -10.40 -13.00
C ASP A 108 -11.15 -9.99 -12.04
N ARG A 109 -11.25 -10.45 -10.79
CA ARG A 109 -10.23 -10.17 -9.77
C ARG A 109 -8.92 -10.89 -10.04
N LEU A 110 -8.97 -12.07 -10.66
CA LEU A 110 -7.77 -12.80 -11.10
C LEU A 110 -7.01 -11.99 -12.15
N ILE A 111 -7.73 -11.52 -13.19
CA ILE A 111 -7.17 -10.72 -14.27
C ILE A 111 -6.62 -9.39 -13.74
N GLU A 112 -7.38 -8.70 -12.89
CA GLU A 112 -6.94 -7.47 -12.23
C GLU A 112 -5.63 -7.69 -11.46
N THR A 113 -5.57 -8.76 -10.66
CA THR A 113 -4.36 -9.10 -9.92
C THR A 113 -3.17 -9.37 -10.85
N ILE A 114 -3.37 -10.13 -11.94
CA ILE A 114 -2.32 -10.44 -12.92
C ILE A 114 -1.83 -9.18 -13.63
N ARG A 115 -2.72 -8.22 -13.93
CA ARG A 115 -2.34 -6.94 -14.56
C ARG A 115 -1.39 -6.12 -13.69
N HIS A 116 -1.48 -6.24 -12.37
CA HIS A 116 -0.59 -5.55 -11.44
C HIS A 116 0.76 -6.24 -11.24
N ILE A 117 1.00 -7.38 -11.89
CA ILE A 117 2.31 -8.03 -11.94
C ILE A 117 3.10 -7.42 -13.10
N ASN A 118 4.19 -6.71 -12.78
CA ASN A 118 4.97 -5.98 -13.78
C ASN A 118 5.78 -6.89 -14.73
N ASP A 119 6.21 -8.07 -14.25
CA ASP A 119 6.99 -9.05 -15.01
C ASP A 119 6.44 -10.45 -14.73
N TRP A 120 5.56 -10.95 -15.60
CA TRP A 120 4.92 -12.25 -15.45
C TRP A 120 5.94 -13.39 -15.50
N ASN A 121 6.92 -13.29 -16.39
CA ASN A 121 7.91 -14.35 -16.58
C ASN A 121 8.77 -14.50 -15.32
N GLU A 122 9.28 -13.39 -14.78
CA GLU A 122 10.07 -13.42 -13.54
C GLU A 122 9.25 -13.89 -12.34
N PHE A 123 8.01 -13.39 -12.19
CA PHE A 123 7.14 -13.73 -11.08
C PHE A 123 6.82 -15.23 -11.06
N PHE A 124 6.23 -15.77 -12.13
CA PHE A 124 5.77 -17.16 -12.14
C PHE A 124 6.94 -18.17 -12.19
N THR A 125 8.07 -17.80 -12.79
CA THR A 125 9.29 -18.63 -12.71
C THR A 125 9.82 -18.69 -11.28
N SER A 126 9.84 -17.56 -10.56
CA SER A 126 10.26 -17.53 -9.16
C SER A 126 9.33 -18.37 -8.27
N VAL A 127 8.02 -18.23 -8.44
CA VAL A 127 7.00 -19.02 -7.72
C VAL A 127 7.18 -20.53 -7.97
N ALA A 128 7.45 -20.92 -9.22
CA ALA A 128 7.71 -22.32 -9.57
C ALA A 128 8.96 -22.87 -8.86
N ASN A 129 10.04 -22.10 -8.84
CA ASN A 129 11.34 -22.53 -8.31
C ASN A 129 11.36 -22.62 -6.78
N THR A 130 10.55 -21.84 -6.07
CA THR A 130 10.48 -21.83 -4.61
C THR A 130 9.34 -22.70 -4.05
N ASN A 131 8.62 -23.43 -4.91
CA ASN A 131 7.44 -24.21 -4.54
C ASN A 131 6.42 -23.41 -3.70
N THR A 132 6.26 -22.12 -4.04
CA THR A 132 5.38 -21.23 -3.29
C THR A 132 3.94 -21.39 -3.73
N THR A 133 3.04 -21.55 -2.75
CA THR A 133 1.60 -21.48 -2.98
C THR A 133 1.16 -20.02 -3.04
N VAL A 134 0.41 -19.65 -4.07
CA VAL A 134 -0.07 -18.27 -4.27
C VAL A 134 -1.59 -18.31 -4.38
N ARG A 135 -2.28 -17.58 -3.51
CA ARG A 135 -3.75 -17.45 -3.51
C ARG A 135 -4.19 -16.01 -3.63
N LEU A 136 -5.39 -15.78 -4.13
CA LEU A 136 -6.02 -14.47 -4.18
C LEU A 136 -6.76 -14.18 -2.86
N THR A 137 -6.34 -13.13 -2.15
CA THR A 137 -7.06 -12.58 -1.00
C THR A 137 -7.58 -11.18 -1.30
N GLN A 138 -8.53 -10.68 -0.50
CA GLN A 138 -9.14 -9.38 -0.74
C GLN A 138 -8.10 -8.25 -0.85
N GLU A 139 -6.93 -8.46 -0.27
CA GLU A 139 -5.82 -7.49 -0.23
C GLU A 139 -4.73 -7.77 -1.30
N GLY A 140 -4.90 -8.76 -2.18
CA GLY A 140 -3.97 -9.09 -3.26
C GLY A 140 -3.54 -10.56 -3.28
N LEU A 141 -2.22 -10.78 -3.27
CA LEU A 141 -1.60 -12.11 -3.28
C LEU A 141 -1.34 -12.58 -1.86
N ASN A 142 -1.79 -13.76 -1.52
CA ASN A 142 -1.38 -14.47 -0.33
C ASN A 142 -0.29 -15.48 -0.70
N LEU A 143 0.91 -15.26 -0.15
CA LEU A 143 2.06 -16.13 -0.38
C LEU A 143 2.20 -17.05 0.82
N ASN A 144 1.99 -18.35 0.59
CA ASN A 144 2.16 -19.41 1.58
C ASN A 144 1.38 -19.18 2.89
N GLU A 145 0.22 -18.51 2.88
CA GLU A 145 -0.58 -18.17 4.07
C GLU A 145 0.13 -17.28 5.10
N GLN A 146 1.29 -16.73 4.76
CA GLN A 146 2.13 -15.96 5.67
C GLN A 146 2.11 -14.46 5.42
N ILE A 147 1.90 -14.06 4.17
CA ILE A 147 1.92 -12.65 3.78
C ILE A 147 0.86 -12.40 2.72
N ASP A 148 -0.03 -11.45 3.01
CA ASP A 148 -0.91 -10.84 2.02
C ASP A 148 -0.19 -9.62 1.45
N ILE A 149 0.00 -9.54 0.14
CA ILE A 149 0.73 -8.47 -0.52
C ILE A 149 0.13 -8.13 -1.88
N HIS A 150 -0.03 -6.84 -2.15
CA HIS A 150 -0.44 -6.33 -3.45
C HIS A 150 0.63 -6.67 -4.51
N PRO A 151 0.25 -7.15 -5.70
CA PRO A 151 1.21 -7.57 -6.74
C PRO A 151 2.23 -6.49 -7.11
N GLN A 152 1.80 -5.23 -7.15
CA GLN A 152 2.68 -4.12 -7.44
C GLN A 152 3.67 -3.86 -6.30
N ALA A 153 3.24 -3.96 -5.03
CA ALA A 153 4.13 -3.85 -3.88
C ALA A 153 5.17 -4.98 -3.85
N PHE A 154 4.77 -6.20 -4.25
CA PHE A 154 5.70 -7.31 -4.43
C PHE A 154 6.75 -7.01 -5.51
N SER A 155 6.31 -6.45 -6.65
CA SER A 155 7.20 -6.08 -7.76
C SER A 155 8.21 -4.98 -7.39
N GLU A 156 7.92 -4.18 -6.37
CA GLU A 156 8.82 -3.12 -5.88
C GLU A 156 9.92 -3.61 -4.92
N ILE A 157 9.81 -4.85 -4.40
CA ILE A 157 10.80 -5.43 -3.48
C ILE A 157 12.16 -5.51 -4.16
N GLY A 158 13.19 -4.97 -3.50
CA GLY A 158 14.58 -4.98 -4.01
C GLY A 158 14.85 -4.00 -5.16
N GLY A 159 13.83 -3.33 -5.70
CA GLY A 159 13.97 -2.44 -6.84
C GLY A 159 14.59 -3.13 -8.05
N VAL A 160 15.26 -2.35 -8.91
CA VAL A 160 15.88 -2.84 -10.15
C VAL A 160 17.15 -3.68 -9.88
N LEU A 161 17.80 -3.44 -8.75
CA LEU A 161 19.16 -3.91 -8.46
C LEU A 161 19.21 -5.17 -7.59
N ASP A 162 18.10 -5.60 -7.00
CA ASP A 162 18.07 -6.73 -6.05
C ASP A 162 16.86 -7.65 -6.32
N ARG A 163 16.81 -8.22 -7.54
CA ARG A 163 15.72 -9.12 -7.96
C ARG A 163 15.67 -10.40 -7.12
N ASP A 164 16.82 -10.89 -6.67
CA ASP A 164 16.95 -12.08 -5.82
C ASP A 164 16.19 -11.94 -4.50
N ARG A 165 15.92 -10.70 -4.06
CA ARG A 165 15.19 -10.42 -2.84
C ARG A 165 13.74 -10.92 -2.88
N ARG A 166 13.08 -10.86 -4.04
CA ARG A 166 11.72 -11.42 -4.24
C ARG A 166 11.75 -12.93 -4.10
N THR A 167 12.69 -13.59 -4.79
CA THR A 167 12.88 -15.04 -4.71
C THR A 167 13.21 -15.50 -3.29
N ASN A 168 14.05 -14.74 -2.56
CA ASN A 168 14.36 -15.01 -1.17
C ASN A 168 13.13 -14.91 -0.26
N LEU A 169 12.25 -13.92 -0.47
CA LEU A 169 10.98 -13.82 0.27
C LEU A 169 10.10 -15.06 0.05
N LEU A 170 9.94 -15.46 -1.22
CA LEU A 170 9.17 -16.64 -1.59
C LEU A 170 9.75 -17.92 -0.95
N ASP A 171 11.08 -18.12 -1.04
CA ASP A 171 11.78 -19.25 -0.44
C ASP A 171 11.64 -19.29 1.10
N ILE A 172 11.78 -18.15 1.78
CA ILE A 172 11.64 -18.07 3.25
C ILE A 172 10.22 -18.47 3.69
N THR A 173 9.20 -17.98 2.99
CA THR A 173 7.80 -18.29 3.32
C THR A 173 7.44 -19.74 2.99
N ALA A 174 7.96 -20.30 1.89
CA ALA A 174 7.75 -21.70 1.53
C ALA A 174 8.37 -22.65 2.56
N LYS A 175 9.62 -22.39 2.93
CA LYS A 175 10.33 -23.20 3.95
C LYS A 175 9.62 -23.22 5.30
N TYR A 176 8.92 -22.15 5.68
CA TYR A 176 8.14 -22.13 6.92
C TYR A 176 6.96 -23.09 6.86
N ASN A 177 6.23 -23.13 5.75
CA ASN A 177 5.14 -24.08 5.54
C ASN A 177 5.63 -25.54 5.50
N ASP A 178 6.87 -25.77 5.04
CA ASP A 178 7.52 -27.09 5.06
C ASP A 178 8.05 -27.52 6.45
N GLY A 179 7.66 -26.81 7.52
CA GLY A 179 7.96 -27.20 8.90
C GLY A 179 9.25 -26.61 9.48
N LYS A 180 9.80 -25.55 8.88
CA LYS A 180 10.92 -24.82 9.47
C LYS A 180 10.50 -24.18 10.80
N ARG A 181 11.45 -24.17 11.76
CA ARG A 181 11.21 -23.60 13.09
C ARG A 181 10.87 -22.11 13.02
N GLU A 182 9.90 -21.71 13.82
CA GLU A 182 9.40 -20.34 13.95
C GLU A 182 10.50 -19.31 14.21
N ASP A 183 11.45 -19.60 15.11
CA ASP A 183 12.55 -18.69 15.44
C ASP A 183 13.46 -18.39 14.25
N GLN A 184 13.70 -19.38 13.39
CA GLN A 184 14.50 -19.22 12.18
C GLN A 184 13.74 -18.42 11.13
N TYR A 185 12.43 -18.63 11.01
CA TYR A 185 11.57 -17.88 10.11
C TYR A 185 11.51 -16.41 10.51
N LEU A 186 11.21 -16.10 11.78
CA LEU A 186 11.17 -14.75 12.33
C LEU A 186 12.50 -14.00 12.12
N LYS A 187 13.64 -14.69 12.27
CA LYS A 187 14.95 -14.12 11.99
C LYS A 187 15.14 -13.81 10.50
N ALA A 188 14.69 -14.70 9.62
CA ALA A 188 14.86 -14.56 8.17
C ALA A 188 13.99 -13.46 7.57
N ILE A 189 12.75 -13.25 8.07
CA ILE A 189 11.86 -12.20 7.58
C ILE A 189 12.17 -10.81 8.14
N LYS A 190 13.02 -10.72 9.18
CA LYS A 190 13.35 -9.45 9.85
C LYS A 190 13.81 -8.33 8.90
N PRO A 191 14.66 -8.57 7.89
CA PRO A 191 15.05 -7.53 6.94
C PRO A 191 13.86 -6.98 6.13
N PHE A 192 12.94 -7.84 5.69
CA PHE A 192 11.72 -7.42 5.00
C PHE A 192 10.83 -6.56 5.90
N ARG A 193 10.72 -6.90 7.19
CA ARG A 193 9.99 -6.07 8.15
C ARG A 193 10.62 -4.70 8.38
N GLN A 194 11.94 -4.63 8.38
CA GLN A 194 12.67 -3.40 8.69
C GLN A 194 12.77 -2.47 7.49
N GLU A 195 13.10 -3.02 6.32
CA GLU A 195 13.40 -2.28 5.10
C GLU A 195 12.15 -2.09 4.23
N GLU A 196 11.39 -3.16 3.98
CA GLU A 196 10.17 -3.12 3.17
C GLU A 196 8.92 -2.78 3.98
N ARG A 197 9.04 -2.75 5.32
CA ARG A 197 7.93 -2.51 6.26
C ARG A 197 6.78 -3.50 6.11
N PHE A 198 7.05 -4.68 5.57
CA PHE A 198 6.07 -5.75 5.49
C PHE A 198 5.79 -6.37 6.84
N ILE A 199 4.57 -6.87 6.97
CA ILE A 199 4.06 -7.45 8.19
C ILE A 199 3.44 -8.79 7.83
N PHE A 200 3.99 -9.81 8.48
CA PHE A 200 3.66 -11.20 8.28
C PHE A 200 2.60 -11.60 9.30
N ARG A 201 1.74 -12.55 8.90
CA ARG A 201 0.62 -13.03 9.72
C ARG A 201 1.06 -13.48 11.11
N LEU A 202 2.12 -14.26 11.19
CA LEU A 202 2.70 -14.72 12.46
C LEU A 202 3.02 -13.54 13.40
N ASN A 203 3.62 -12.46 12.89
CA ASN A 203 3.92 -11.29 13.72
C ASN A 203 2.67 -10.56 14.19
N ARG A 204 1.60 -10.55 13.38
CA ARG A 204 0.33 -9.96 13.76
C ARG A 204 -0.34 -10.74 14.88
N GLU A 205 -0.29 -12.07 14.81
CA GLU A 205 -0.79 -12.96 15.87
C GLU A 205 0.02 -12.81 17.16
N GLU A 206 1.36 -12.71 17.07
CA GLU A 206 2.20 -12.36 18.21
C GLU A 206 1.86 -10.97 18.77
N ASP A 207 1.63 -9.97 17.93
CA ASP A 207 1.33 -8.60 18.36
C ASP A 207 -0.02 -8.52 19.08
N ILE A 208 -1.03 -9.25 18.59
CA ILE A 208 -2.34 -9.39 19.27
C ILE A 208 -2.18 -10.09 20.61
N THR A 209 -1.51 -11.25 20.64
CA THR A 209 -1.31 -12.03 21.87
C THR A 209 -0.55 -11.22 22.92
N ARG A 210 0.51 -10.52 22.49
CA ARG A 210 1.31 -9.68 23.37
C ARG A 210 0.53 -8.46 23.85
N ALA A 211 -0.25 -7.82 22.98
CA ALA A 211 -1.13 -6.72 23.39
C ALA A 211 -2.18 -7.21 24.40
N ALA A 212 -2.79 -8.38 24.21
CA ALA A 212 -3.75 -8.94 25.16
C ALA A 212 -3.09 -9.12 26.55
N SER A 213 -1.89 -9.70 26.59
CA SER A 213 -1.08 -9.84 27.81
C SER A 213 -0.75 -8.49 28.46
N ASP A 214 -0.31 -7.52 27.68
CA ASP A 214 0.05 -6.18 28.16
C ASP A 214 -1.14 -5.45 28.82
N PHE A 215 -2.36 -5.73 28.38
CA PHE A 215 -3.60 -5.15 28.91
C PHE A 215 -4.31 -6.04 29.94
N ASN A 216 -3.71 -7.19 30.27
CA ASN A 216 -4.23 -8.21 31.17
C ASN A 216 -5.65 -8.68 30.79
N VAL A 217 -5.82 -9.05 29.52
CA VAL A 217 -7.04 -9.62 28.94
C VAL A 217 -6.69 -10.83 28.07
N ASP A 218 -7.65 -11.73 27.85
CA ASP A 218 -7.43 -12.91 26.98
C ASP A 218 -7.41 -12.54 25.50
N ASP A 219 -8.25 -11.59 25.09
CA ASP A 219 -8.27 -11.01 23.75
C ASP A 219 -8.29 -9.48 23.85
N ILE A 220 -7.33 -8.82 23.21
CA ILE A 220 -7.26 -7.36 23.15
C ILE A 220 -8.53 -6.74 22.56
N ARG A 221 -9.24 -7.43 21.67
CA ARG A 221 -10.51 -6.96 21.08
C ARG A 221 -11.63 -6.80 22.11
N SER A 222 -11.53 -7.53 23.22
CA SER A 222 -12.47 -7.42 24.34
C SER A 222 -12.18 -6.24 25.27
N LYS A 223 -11.00 -5.62 25.16
CA LYS A 223 -10.60 -4.56 26.09
C LYS A 223 -11.44 -3.31 25.90
N GLU A 224 -12.10 -2.90 26.98
CA GLU A 224 -12.80 -1.62 27.06
C GLU A 224 -11.91 -0.53 27.64
N ILE A 225 -11.97 0.65 27.03
CA ILE A 225 -11.34 1.89 27.50
C ILE A 225 -12.43 2.96 27.57
N GLY A 226 -12.75 3.41 28.78
CA GLY A 226 -13.85 4.37 28.99
C GLY A 226 -15.23 3.83 28.53
N GLY A 227 -15.44 2.51 28.61
CA GLY A 227 -16.68 1.85 28.15
C GLY A 227 -16.77 1.63 26.64
N ILE A 228 -15.67 1.81 25.91
CA ILE A 228 -15.62 1.64 24.45
C ILE A 228 -14.60 0.55 24.11
N LYS A 229 -15.00 -0.44 23.32
CA LYS A 229 -14.11 -1.48 22.77
C LYS A 229 -13.35 -0.96 21.56
N ILE A 230 -12.38 -0.08 21.80
CA ILE A 230 -11.67 0.60 20.70
C ILE A 230 -10.89 -0.37 19.79
N PHE A 231 -10.61 -1.59 20.25
CA PHE A 231 -9.83 -2.59 19.53
C PHE A 231 -10.67 -3.68 18.83
N GLU A 232 -12.00 -3.66 18.95
CA GLU A 232 -12.88 -4.76 18.49
C GLU A 232 -12.75 -5.04 16.99
N ASN A 233 -12.75 -3.98 16.17
CA ASN A 233 -12.75 -4.04 14.71
C ASN A 233 -11.46 -3.49 14.11
N MET A 234 -10.31 -3.83 14.70
CA MET A 234 -9.02 -3.42 14.15
C MET A 234 -8.80 -4.02 12.76
N SER A 235 -8.52 -3.16 11.80
CA SER A 235 -7.89 -3.57 10.54
C SER A 235 -6.49 -4.15 10.79
N THR A 236 -5.96 -4.84 9.77
CA THR A 236 -4.57 -5.32 9.74
C THR A 236 -3.60 -4.18 10.02
N THR A 237 -3.73 -3.06 9.30
CA THR A 237 -2.90 -1.85 9.47
C THR A 237 -2.97 -1.24 10.87
N GLN A 238 -4.14 -1.27 11.53
CA GLN A 238 -4.29 -0.79 12.92
C GLN A 238 -3.61 -1.72 13.92
N THR A 239 -3.77 -3.04 13.74
CA THR A 239 -3.11 -4.06 14.58
C THR A 239 -1.60 -3.89 14.50
N ASP A 240 -1.11 -3.71 13.29
CA ASP A 240 0.29 -3.52 12.94
C ASP A 240 0.86 -2.21 13.53
N ARG A 241 0.06 -1.13 13.58
CA ARG A 241 0.42 0.12 14.26
C ARG A 241 0.49 -0.09 15.78
N LEU A 242 -0.51 -0.73 16.38
CA LEU A 242 -0.55 -0.99 17.81
C LEU A 242 0.66 -1.82 18.26
N GLY A 243 0.92 -2.95 17.58
CA GLY A 243 2.05 -3.84 17.88
C GLY A 243 3.40 -3.13 17.84
N ARG A 244 3.63 -2.27 16.83
CA ARG A 244 4.85 -1.45 16.72
C ARG A 244 4.99 -0.45 17.86
N VAL A 245 3.93 0.27 18.20
CA VAL A 245 3.94 1.31 19.25
C VAL A 245 4.26 0.71 20.61
N LEU A 246 3.60 -0.40 20.93
CA LEU A 246 3.80 -1.14 22.18
C LEU A 246 5.21 -1.73 22.26
N THR A 247 5.66 -2.42 21.19
CA THR A 247 6.98 -3.05 21.13
C THR A 247 8.11 -2.03 21.28
N ALA A 248 7.96 -0.82 20.72
CA ALA A 248 8.98 0.23 20.80
C ALA A 248 9.30 0.67 22.25
N GLN A 249 8.35 0.50 23.18
CA GLN A 249 8.50 0.93 24.57
C GLN A 249 8.63 -0.23 25.56
N ARG A 250 8.51 -1.49 25.11
CA ARG A 250 8.44 -2.66 26.00
C ARG A 250 9.72 -2.90 26.80
N SER A 251 10.89 -2.46 26.31
CA SER A 251 12.15 -2.52 27.06
C SER A 251 12.22 -1.49 28.21
N SER A 252 11.27 -0.55 28.29
CA SER A 252 11.19 0.41 29.38
C SER A 252 10.83 -0.29 30.68
N PRO A 253 11.55 -0.05 31.80
CA PRO A 253 11.19 -0.59 33.11
C PRO A 253 9.87 -0.02 33.66
N ARG A 254 9.25 0.93 32.94
CA ARG A 254 7.99 1.60 33.28
C ARG A 254 6.89 1.34 32.25
N TYR A 255 7.08 0.34 31.39
CA TYR A 255 6.15 0.03 30.31
C TYR A 255 4.69 -0.16 30.79
N GLY A 256 4.47 -0.95 31.85
CA GLY A 256 3.14 -1.14 32.43
C GLY A 256 2.51 0.18 32.93
N ASP A 257 3.29 1.02 33.62
CA ASP A 257 2.85 2.34 34.10
C ASP A 257 2.45 3.26 32.92
N MET A 258 3.13 3.15 31.78
CA MET A 258 2.79 3.88 30.55
C MET A 258 1.46 3.41 29.94
N ILE A 259 1.20 2.10 29.93
CA ILE A 259 -0.09 1.56 29.47
C ILE A 259 -1.21 2.09 30.34
N LEU A 260 -1.05 2.05 31.67
CA LEU A 260 -2.06 2.56 32.61
C LEU A 260 -2.35 4.04 32.38
N ALA A 261 -1.31 4.87 32.21
CA ALA A 261 -1.47 6.28 31.90
C ALA A 261 -2.20 6.51 30.56
N ALA A 262 -1.86 5.73 29.52
CA ALA A 262 -2.51 5.82 28.21
C ALA A 262 -3.98 5.42 28.27
N VAL A 263 -4.31 4.33 28.97
CA VAL A 263 -5.69 3.88 29.20
C VAL A 263 -6.48 4.93 29.97
N PHE A 264 -5.90 5.54 31.00
CA PHE A 264 -6.57 6.59 31.79
C PHE A 264 -6.86 7.83 30.95
N ILE A 265 -5.86 8.36 30.23
CA ILE A 265 -6.02 9.52 29.34
C ILE A 265 -7.05 9.21 28.24
N ALA A 266 -6.92 8.08 27.57
CA ALA A 266 -7.84 7.67 26.51
C ALA A 266 -9.28 7.53 27.02
N GLY A 267 -9.48 6.97 28.22
CA GLY A 267 -10.78 6.87 28.86
C GLY A 267 -11.39 8.24 29.19
N LYS A 268 -10.61 9.14 29.80
CA LYS A 268 -11.07 10.52 30.12
C LYS A 268 -11.39 11.33 28.86
N ARG A 269 -10.65 11.09 27.78
CA ARG A 269 -10.84 11.73 26.47
C ARG A 269 -11.90 11.06 25.60
N LYS A 270 -12.55 9.99 26.08
CA LYS A 270 -13.53 9.19 25.32
C LYS A 270 -13.00 8.75 23.95
N CYS A 271 -11.76 8.27 23.95
CA CYS A 271 -11.08 7.76 22.76
C CYS A 271 -11.94 6.71 22.04
N LYS A 272 -12.10 6.85 20.72
CA LYS A 272 -12.93 5.94 19.90
C LYS A 272 -12.11 5.12 18.90
N ARG A 273 -10.82 5.43 18.75
CA ARG A 273 -9.98 4.96 17.65
C ARG A 273 -8.65 4.43 18.17
N VAL A 274 -8.14 3.39 17.52
CA VAL A 274 -6.83 2.80 17.85
C VAL A 274 -5.69 3.78 17.57
N GLU A 275 -5.79 4.59 16.51
CA GLU A 275 -4.74 5.56 16.18
C GLU A 275 -4.59 6.65 17.26
N ASP A 276 -5.71 7.08 17.84
CA ASP A 276 -5.70 8.07 18.92
C ASP A 276 -5.09 7.49 20.18
N PHE A 277 -5.44 6.23 20.53
CA PHE A 277 -4.81 5.51 21.64
C PHE A 277 -3.29 5.40 21.45
N CYS A 278 -2.84 4.99 20.27
CA CYS A 278 -1.42 4.92 19.94
C CYS A 278 -0.72 6.27 20.11
N SER A 279 -1.36 7.35 19.67
CA SER A 279 -0.83 8.71 19.79
C SER A 279 -0.72 9.16 21.24
N TYR A 280 -1.71 8.86 22.10
CA TYR A 280 -1.60 9.12 23.54
C TYR A 280 -0.46 8.35 24.19
N PHE A 281 -0.31 7.06 23.86
CA PHE A 281 0.78 6.24 24.39
C PHE A 281 2.16 6.79 24.00
N GLU A 282 2.33 7.21 22.74
CA GLU A 282 3.58 7.82 22.28
C GLU A 282 3.82 9.21 22.89
N LEU A 283 2.78 10.03 23.08
CA LEU A 283 2.89 11.30 23.82
C LEU A 283 3.41 11.08 25.24
N ILE A 284 2.87 10.10 25.96
CA ILE A 284 3.36 9.74 27.30
C ILE A 284 4.82 9.32 27.26
N ALA A 285 5.23 8.54 26.25
CA ALA A 285 6.62 8.14 26.07
C ALA A 285 7.55 9.36 25.89
N ILE A 286 7.10 10.38 25.15
CA ILE A 286 7.83 11.65 24.96
C ILE A 286 7.95 12.42 26.28
N GLU A 287 6.86 12.56 27.04
CA GLU A 287 6.86 13.30 28.31
C GLU A 287 7.88 12.75 29.32
N ILE A 288 8.10 11.43 29.30
CA ILE A 288 9.05 10.76 30.20
C ILE A 288 10.44 10.55 29.56
N GLN A 289 10.64 10.92 28.30
CA GLN A 289 11.90 10.74 27.59
C GLN A 289 13.01 11.60 28.21
N GLY A 290 14.22 11.03 28.35
CA GLY A 290 15.36 11.72 28.97
C GLY A 290 15.24 12.01 30.48
N LYS A 291 14.09 11.76 31.13
CA LYS A 291 13.90 12.01 32.56
C LYS A 291 14.53 10.90 33.43
N LYS A 292 14.90 11.24 34.67
CA LYS A 292 15.39 10.28 35.67
C LYS A 292 14.28 9.32 36.13
N LYS A 293 14.63 8.09 36.54
CA LYS A 293 13.68 7.02 36.92
C LYS A 293 12.62 7.45 37.94
N ALA A 294 13.00 8.22 38.97
CA ALA A 294 12.07 8.73 39.99
C ALA A 294 11.06 9.71 39.40
N VAL A 295 11.53 10.65 38.58
CA VAL A 295 10.69 11.65 37.88
C VAL A 295 9.74 10.98 36.89
N LYS A 296 10.20 9.96 36.14
CA LYS A 296 9.32 9.18 35.25
C LYS A 296 8.16 8.56 36.01
N LYS A 297 8.45 7.95 37.17
CA LYS A 297 7.42 7.33 38.01
C LYS A 297 6.41 8.38 38.47
N GLU A 298 6.89 9.51 39.00
CA GLU A 298 6.03 10.60 39.47
C GLU A 298 5.11 11.14 38.36
N ILE A 299 5.64 11.35 37.15
CA ILE A 299 4.85 11.76 35.98
C ILE A 299 3.75 10.73 35.69
N LEU A 300 4.09 9.45 35.60
CA LEU A 300 3.12 8.38 35.26
C LEU A 300 2.07 8.19 36.37
N ASP A 301 2.47 8.22 37.64
CA ASP A 301 1.57 8.17 38.79
C ASP A 301 0.60 9.38 38.80
N ASN A 302 1.06 10.53 38.32
CA ASN A 302 0.24 11.74 38.20
C ASN A 302 -0.69 11.73 36.98
N LEU A 303 -0.30 11.09 35.87
CA LEU A 303 -1.13 10.91 34.68
C LEU A 303 -2.21 9.85 34.82
N THR A 304 -2.12 8.96 35.81
CA THR A 304 -3.10 7.88 36.09
C THR A 304 -4.19 8.27 37.08
N LYS A 305 -4.19 9.51 37.57
CA LYS A 305 -5.17 10.03 38.52
C LYS A 305 -5.59 11.45 38.13
N ASP A 306 -6.73 11.90 38.64
CA ASP A 306 -7.23 13.26 38.43
C ASP A 306 -6.46 14.28 39.27
N SER A 307 -5.17 14.44 38.97
CA SER A 307 -4.24 15.33 39.68
C SER A 307 -4.19 16.73 39.05
N GLY A 308 -3.61 17.68 39.78
CA GLY A 308 -3.25 18.99 39.21
C GLY A 308 -2.39 18.83 37.95
N PHE A 309 -1.37 17.97 38.00
CA PHE A 309 -0.51 17.67 36.85
C PHE A 309 -1.29 17.10 35.65
N PHE A 310 -2.25 16.19 35.87
CA PHE A 310 -3.10 15.67 34.78
C PHE A 310 -3.93 16.79 34.13
N ARG A 311 -4.49 17.70 34.94
CA ARG A 311 -5.22 18.86 34.42
C ARG A 311 -4.32 19.81 33.64
N ASP A 312 -3.11 20.06 34.12
CA ASP A 312 -2.14 20.91 33.42
C ASP A 312 -1.70 20.27 32.09
N PHE A 313 -1.39 18.97 32.10
CA PHE A 313 -1.06 18.21 30.90
C PHE A 313 -2.18 18.25 29.86
N THR A 314 -3.43 18.00 30.29
CA THR A 314 -4.59 18.01 29.39
C THR A 314 -4.93 19.42 28.90
N THR A 315 -4.74 20.45 29.72
CA THR A 315 -4.91 21.85 29.32
C THR A 315 -3.90 22.23 28.23
N GLN A 316 -2.62 21.91 28.43
CA GLN A 316 -1.60 22.17 27.42
C GLN A 316 -1.83 21.36 26.15
N LEU A 317 -2.23 20.09 26.28
CA LEU A 317 -2.56 19.26 25.11
C LEU A 317 -3.73 19.84 24.32
N ASN A 318 -4.78 20.34 24.98
CA ASN A 318 -5.90 20.97 24.29
C ASN A 318 -5.47 22.25 23.56
N ALA A 319 -4.65 23.11 24.20
CA ALA A 319 -4.12 24.29 23.54
C ALA A 319 -3.29 23.94 22.28
N ASP A 320 -2.45 22.91 22.37
CA ASP A 320 -1.68 22.41 21.23
C ASP A 320 -2.60 21.84 20.12
N LEU A 321 -3.66 21.12 20.49
CA LEU A 321 -4.62 20.55 19.54
C LEU A 321 -5.40 21.65 18.79
N GLU A 322 -5.87 22.67 19.50
CA GLU A 322 -6.56 23.84 18.93
C GLU A 322 -5.65 24.60 17.98
N GLU A 323 -4.38 24.82 18.35
CA GLU A 323 -3.41 25.48 17.47
C GLU A 323 -3.10 24.63 16.24
N ALA A 324 -2.90 23.32 16.39
CA ALA A 324 -2.67 22.41 15.27
C ALA A 324 -3.87 22.38 14.31
N GLU A 325 -5.09 22.36 14.83
CA GLU A 325 -6.32 22.42 14.04
C GLU A 325 -6.41 23.74 13.26
N ARG A 326 -6.20 24.87 13.95
CA ARG A 326 -6.20 26.21 13.34
C ARG A 326 -5.17 26.32 12.21
N LEU A 327 -3.96 25.82 12.43
CA LEU A 327 -2.89 25.81 11.42
C LEU A 327 -3.25 24.92 10.23
N SER A 328 -3.85 23.75 10.50
CA SER A 328 -4.21 22.78 9.45
C SER A 328 -5.13 23.39 8.40
N LEU A 329 -6.05 24.28 8.77
CA LEU A 329 -7.00 24.92 7.83
C LEU A 329 -6.30 25.69 6.70
N SER A 330 -5.12 26.24 6.98
CA SER A 330 -4.30 27.00 6.02
C SER A 330 -3.14 26.21 5.42
N ALA A 331 -2.89 24.99 5.91
CA ALA A 331 -1.73 24.20 5.51
C ALA A 331 -1.99 23.47 4.17
N PRO A 332 -1.04 23.50 3.22
CA PRO A 332 -1.15 22.76 1.96
C PRO A 332 -1.00 21.24 2.17
N PHE A 333 -0.24 20.83 3.19
CA PHE A 333 -0.05 19.44 3.59
C PHE A 333 -0.45 19.28 5.04
N ARG A 334 -1.21 18.22 5.38
CA ARG A 334 -1.83 18.04 6.69
C ARG A 334 -1.60 16.64 7.22
N PHE A 335 -1.39 16.51 8.52
CA PHE A 335 -1.51 15.21 9.19
C PHE A 335 -2.97 14.72 9.15
N PRO A 336 -3.23 13.41 9.34
CA PRO A 336 -4.58 12.85 9.33
C PRO A 336 -5.52 13.47 10.38
N ASN A 337 -4.96 13.97 11.48
CA ASN A 337 -5.70 14.71 12.52
C ASN A 337 -4.75 15.56 13.38
N SER A 338 -5.32 16.49 14.17
CA SER A 338 -4.56 17.38 15.06
C SER A 338 -3.75 16.63 16.12
N LEU A 339 -4.24 15.48 16.61
CA LEU A 339 -3.51 14.69 17.61
C LEU A 339 -2.22 14.11 17.05
N SER A 340 -2.26 13.61 15.81
CA SER A 340 -1.08 13.14 15.07
C SER A 340 -0.10 14.29 14.83
N ALA A 341 -0.61 15.47 14.47
CA ALA A 341 0.21 16.67 14.29
C ALA A 341 0.92 17.09 15.58
N VAL A 342 0.20 17.15 16.71
CA VAL A 342 0.77 17.51 18.02
C VAL A 342 1.78 16.48 18.48
N TYR A 343 1.48 15.19 18.34
CA TYR A 343 2.43 14.11 18.63
C TYR A 343 3.73 14.29 17.85
N HIS A 344 3.64 14.44 16.52
CA HIS A 344 4.82 14.60 15.68
C HIS A 344 5.60 15.87 16.02
N PHE A 345 4.91 16.99 16.24
CA PHE A 345 5.55 18.24 16.65
C PHE A 345 6.26 18.11 18.00
N ARG A 346 5.64 17.53 19.02
CA ARG A 346 6.29 17.35 20.33
C ARG A 346 7.49 16.41 20.26
N LYS A 347 7.44 15.42 19.37
CA LYS A 347 8.51 14.45 19.18
C LYS A 347 9.71 15.04 18.43
N HIS A 348 9.45 15.73 17.32
CA HIS A 348 10.47 16.11 16.34
C HIS A 348 10.66 17.62 16.18
N GLY A 349 9.71 18.44 16.64
CA GLY A 349 9.73 19.88 16.42
C GLY A 349 10.99 20.56 16.97
N ASN A 350 11.44 20.17 18.16
CA ASN A 350 12.67 20.70 18.75
C ASN A 350 13.94 20.25 18.01
N GLU A 351 13.90 19.11 17.33
CA GLU A 351 15.03 18.57 16.57
C GLU A 351 15.28 19.39 15.29
N MET A 352 14.32 20.23 14.89
CA MET A 352 14.38 21.03 13.66
C MET A 352 15.09 22.40 13.86
N GLY A 353 15.63 22.69 15.05
CA GLY A 353 16.47 23.87 15.34
C GLY A 353 15.89 24.92 16.31
N ALA A 354 16.68 25.97 16.59
CA ALA A 354 16.47 26.88 17.74
C ALA A 354 15.28 27.87 17.66
N LYS A 355 14.53 27.92 16.55
CA LYS A 355 13.36 28.82 16.36
C LYS A 355 12.07 28.07 16.03
N GLN A 356 11.98 26.81 16.45
CA GLN A 356 10.90 25.94 16.03
C GLN A 356 9.65 26.17 16.87
N ASN A 357 8.58 26.53 16.18
CA ASN A 357 7.23 26.58 16.71
C ASN A 357 6.33 25.69 15.84
N MET A 358 5.11 25.45 16.31
CA MET A 358 4.19 24.54 15.63
C MET A 358 3.89 24.99 14.18
N ARG A 359 3.83 26.29 13.90
CA ARG A 359 3.63 26.82 12.55
C ARG A 359 4.78 26.45 11.60
N ARG A 360 6.03 26.64 12.02
CA ARG A 360 7.20 26.28 11.20
C ARG A 360 7.19 24.78 10.87
N TYR A 361 6.90 23.93 11.86
CA TYR A 361 6.86 22.48 11.67
C TYR A 361 5.67 22.00 10.82
N LEU A 362 4.47 22.57 11.01
CA LEU A 362 3.24 22.10 10.36
C LEU A 362 2.92 22.78 9.03
N ILE A 363 3.51 23.94 8.72
CA ILE A 363 3.23 24.69 7.48
C ILE A 363 4.51 24.92 6.71
N ASP A 364 5.44 25.68 7.28
CA ASP A 364 6.52 26.25 6.49
C ASP A 364 7.51 25.16 5.99
N VAL A 365 7.94 24.24 6.86
CA VAL A 365 8.84 23.13 6.46
C VAL A 365 8.17 22.18 5.44
N PRO A 366 6.95 21.68 5.67
CA PRO A 366 6.25 20.89 4.66
C PRO A 366 6.10 21.63 3.33
N SER A 367 5.81 22.94 3.35
CA SER A 367 5.66 23.74 2.12
C SER A 367 6.96 23.84 1.34
N GLU A 368 8.10 24.00 2.02
CA GLU A 368 9.42 23.98 1.38
C GLU A 368 9.78 22.59 0.83
N LEU A 369 9.41 21.53 1.54
CA LEU A 369 9.85 20.17 1.25
C LEU A 369 8.99 19.47 0.19
N PHE A 370 7.68 19.59 0.28
CA PHE A 370 6.73 18.81 -0.53
C PHE A 370 6.24 19.54 -1.77
N SER A 371 6.42 20.86 -1.87
CA SER A 371 6.02 21.62 -3.06
C SER A 371 7.00 21.46 -4.24
N ASN A 372 8.17 20.88 -4.01
CA ASN A 372 9.17 20.62 -5.04
C ASN A 372 9.28 19.11 -5.32
N ASP A 373 8.79 18.67 -6.48
CA ASP A 373 8.87 17.27 -6.90
C ASP A 373 10.30 16.78 -7.15
N ASP A 374 11.28 17.67 -7.34
CA ASP A 374 12.70 17.28 -7.45
C ASP A 374 13.27 16.75 -6.13
N TYR A 375 12.60 17.06 -5.02
CA TYR A 375 12.91 16.53 -3.69
C TYR A 375 12.29 15.15 -3.46
N LYS A 376 11.40 14.67 -4.34
CA LYS A 376 10.85 13.32 -4.26
C LYS A 376 11.93 12.30 -4.61
N ILE A 377 12.32 11.51 -3.62
CA ILE A 377 13.37 10.49 -3.76
C ILE A 377 12.82 9.08 -3.86
N SER A 378 11.60 8.83 -3.40
CA SER A 378 10.98 7.50 -3.46
C SER A 378 9.46 7.58 -3.48
N ALA A 379 8.84 6.64 -4.17
CA ALA A 379 7.41 6.35 -4.12
C ALA A 379 7.28 4.83 -4.03
N ARG A 380 6.66 4.32 -2.96
CA ARG A 380 6.43 2.89 -2.77
C ARG A 380 5.01 2.62 -2.33
N ILE A 381 4.40 1.62 -2.93
CA ILE A 381 3.06 1.18 -2.57
C ILE A 381 3.13 0.38 -1.26
N THR A 382 2.15 0.56 -0.38
CA THR A 382 2.03 -0.22 0.83
C THR A 382 1.71 -1.67 0.52
N GLN A 383 2.00 -2.56 1.46
CA GLN A 383 1.75 -4.00 1.31
C GLN A 383 0.32 -4.32 0.86
N ASP A 384 -0.69 -3.55 1.28
CA ASP A 384 -2.11 -3.74 0.92
C ASP A 384 -2.53 -3.03 -0.38
N GLY A 385 -1.63 -2.32 -1.07
CA GLY A 385 -1.96 -1.63 -2.31
C GLY A 385 -2.76 -0.34 -2.16
N ARG A 386 -3.21 0.01 -0.95
CA ARG A 386 -4.17 1.10 -0.73
C ARG A 386 -3.52 2.48 -0.72
N LEU A 387 -2.26 2.53 -0.32
CA LEU A 387 -1.53 3.77 -0.09
C LEU A 387 -0.21 3.74 -0.86
N THR A 388 0.24 4.91 -1.29
CA THR A 388 1.60 5.12 -1.79
C THR A 388 2.33 6.02 -0.81
N ARG A 389 3.42 5.51 -0.23
CA ARG A 389 4.33 6.29 0.60
C ARG A 389 5.30 7.05 -0.29
N LEU A 390 5.24 8.36 -0.24
CA LEU A 390 6.15 9.26 -0.91
C LEU A 390 7.20 9.75 0.08
N VAL A 391 8.46 9.72 -0.32
CA VAL A 391 9.58 10.22 0.49
C VAL A 391 10.18 11.42 -0.20
N TYR A 392 10.29 12.52 0.53
CA TYR A 392 10.92 13.75 0.09
C TYR A 392 12.13 14.07 0.95
N ALA A 393 13.18 14.59 0.33
CA ALA A 393 14.36 15.12 1.02
C ALA A 393 14.87 16.37 0.30
N ASN A 394 15.13 17.45 1.03
CA ASN A 394 15.65 18.71 0.45
C ASN A 394 17.12 18.58 0.03
N GLU A 395 17.65 19.56 -0.72
CA GLU A 395 19.00 19.50 -1.34
C GLU A 395 20.14 19.25 -0.35
N ASP A 396 20.06 19.86 0.84
CA ASP A 396 21.05 19.67 1.91
C ASP A 396 20.79 18.41 2.76
N TYR A 397 19.74 17.65 2.43
CA TYR A 397 19.19 16.52 3.20
C TYR A 397 18.84 16.83 4.66
N LYS A 398 18.84 18.11 5.06
CA LYS A 398 18.53 18.58 6.41
C LYS A 398 17.15 18.16 6.89
N HIS A 399 16.20 17.94 5.98
CA HIS A 399 14.86 17.49 6.32
C HIS A 399 14.42 16.33 5.42
N ILE A 400 13.78 15.34 6.03
CA ILE A 400 13.14 14.22 5.33
C ILE A 400 11.69 14.21 5.73
N GLY A 401 10.81 14.11 4.74
CA GLY A 401 9.38 14.14 4.91
C GLY A 401 8.73 12.95 4.23
N PHE A 402 7.63 12.51 4.82
CA PHE A 402 6.86 11.38 4.34
C PHE A 402 5.42 11.83 4.09
N LEU A 403 4.96 11.67 2.86
CA LEU A 403 3.55 11.78 2.50
C LEU A 403 2.99 10.37 2.27
N ILE A 404 1.71 10.23 2.56
CA ILE A 404 0.89 9.07 2.27
C ILE A 404 -0.16 9.54 1.28
N GLN A 405 -0.07 9.04 0.07
CA GLN A 405 -1.07 9.25 -0.97
C GLN A 405 -2.04 8.09 -0.95
N LYS A 406 -3.34 8.37 -0.90
CA LYS A 406 -4.37 7.33 -1.06
C LYS A 406 -4.55 7.03 -2.54
N ASN A 407 -4.49 5.75 -2.91
CA ASN A 407 -4.52 5.33 -4.31
C ASN A 407 -5.93 5.45 -4.94
N ASP A 408 -6.96 5.64 -4.11
CA ASP A 408 -8.33 5.98 -4.53
C ASP A 408 -8.51 7.44 -4.97
N GLY A 409 -7.45 8.26 -4.91
CA GLY A 409 -7.48 9.67 -5.27
C GLY A 409 -8.08 10.59 -4.21
N SER A 410 -8.45 10.09 -3.03
CA SER A 410 -9.06 10.87 -1.95
C SER A 410 -8.10 11.85 -1.25
N GLY A 411 -6.82 11.86 -1.64
CA GLY A 411 -5.88 12.91 -1.31
C GLY A 411 -4.52 12.41 -0.80
N GLN A 412 -3.77 13.34 -0.22
CA GLN A 412 -2.47 13.11 0.39
C GLN A 412 -2.47 13.62 1.83
N GLU A 413 -1.85 12.85 2.71
CA GLU A 413 -1.70 13.17 4.13
C GLU A 413 -0.23 13.07 4.52
N MET A 414 0.21 13.97 5.39
CA MET A 414 1.55 13.93 5.95
C MET A 414 1.63 12.83 7.01
N ALA A 415 2.60 11.93 6.87
CA ALA A 415 2.88 10.91 7.87
C ALA A 415 3.90 11.37 8.91
N SER A 416 4.96 12.06 8.48
CA SER A 416 6.02 12.53 9.39
C SER A 416 7.01 13.45 8.69
N ILE A 417 7.69 14.28 9.49
CA ILE A 417 8.87 15.04 9.08
C ILE A 417 9.95 14.87 10.15
N TYR A 418 11.18 14.65 9.72
CA TYR A 418 12.36 14.52 10.56
C TYR A 418 13.44 15.50 10.09
N PRO A 419 14.27 16.04 11.00
CA PRO A 419 15.57 16.57 10.60
C PRO A 419 16.47 15.41 10.17
N TYR A 420 17.54 15.67 9.40
CA TYR A 420 18.48 14.64 8.94
C TYR A 420 18.84 13.70 10.09
N PRO A 421 18.40 12.43 10.06
CA PRO A 421 18.65 11.54 11.17
C PRO A 421 20.00 10.88 10.97
N GLU A 422 20.95 11.16 11.88
CA GLU A 422 22.20 10.38 12.01
C GLU A 422 21.91 8.87 12.08
N TYR A 423 20.71 8.49 12.51
CA TYR A 423 20.20 7.12 12.55
C TYR A 423 20.12 6.41 11.18
N PHE A 424 20.01 7.14 10.06
CA PHE A 424 19.94 6.52 8.73
C PHE A 424 21.30 6.21 8.11
N GLY A 425 22.40 6.54 8.80
CA GLY A 425 23.76 6.34 8.36
C GLY A 425 24.52 7.65 8.19
N THR A 426 25.77 7.55 7.71
CA THR A 426 26.56 8.75 7.40
C THR A 426 25.92 9.51 6.23
N PRO A 427 26.15 10.83 6.11
CA PRO A 427 25.70 11.62 4.95
C PRO A 427 25.98 10.96 3.60
N GLU A 428 27.15 10.32 3.45
CA GLU A 428 27.56 9.63 2.22
C GLU A 428 26.73 8.37 1.95
N GLN A 429 26.48 7.55 2.99
CA GLN A 429 25.62 6.36 2.87
C GLN A 429 24.20 6.76 2.48
N TRP A 430 23.73 7.89 3.00
CA TRP A 430 22.41 8.42 2.69
C TRP A 430 22.33 8.99 1.28
N GLU A 431 23.34 9.77 0.87
CA GLU A 431 23.45 10.30 -0.49
C GLU A 431 23.43 9.15 -1.52
N GLN A 432 24.16 8.06 -1.26
CA GLN A 432 24.16 6.90 -2.13
C GLN A 432 22.78 6.22 -2.18
N ARG A 433 22.08 6.08 -1.04
CA ARG A 433 20.70 5.55 -1.00
C ARG A 433 19.75 6.43 -1.81
N ILE A 434 19.89 7.75 -1.73
CA ILE A 434 19.07 8.69 -2.50
C ILE A 434 19.35 8.58 -3.99
N LYS A 435 20.62 8.49 -4.41
CA LYS A 435 20.98 8.27 -5.82
C LYS A 435 20.33 6.99 -6.35
N ASN A 436 20.42 5.89 -5.59
CA ASN A 436 19.79 4.62 -5.95
C ASN A 436 18.26 4.72 -6.01
N ALA A 437 17.65 5.46 -5.08
CA ALA A 437 16.20 5.66 -5.03
C ALA A 437 15.69 6.53 -6.19
N LYS A 438 16.40 7.62 -6.54
CA LYS A 438 16.12 8.45 -7.72
C LYS A 438 16.26 7.65 -9.03
N LEU A 439 17.29 6.80 -9.13
CA LEU A 439 17.47 5.90 -10.27
C LEU A 439 16.30 4.92 -10.39
N THR A 440 15.85 4.36 -9.27
CA THR A 440 14.69 3.45 -9.22
C THR A 440 13.41 4.19 -9.67
N LEU A 441 13.19 5.41 -9.18
CA LEU A 441 12.03 6.23 -9.57
C LEU A 441 12.05 6.56 -11.07
N LEU A 442 13.22 6.88 -11.63
CA LEU A 442 13.38 7.13 -13.06
C LEU A 442 13.06 5.87 -13.88
N TYR A 443 13.56 4.71 -13.46
CA TYR A 443 13.27 3.44 -14.11
C TYR A 443 11.78 3.09 -14.06
N GLN A 444 11.11 3.29 -12.93
CA GLN A 444 9.66 3.11 -12.80
C GLN A 444 8.88 4.03 -13.76
N LYS A 445 9.28 5.30 -13.89
CA LYS A 445 8.67 6.23 -14.85
C LYS A 445 8.82 5.76 -16.30
N LEU A 446 10.00 5.23 -16.65
CA LEU A 446 10.27 4.69 -17.98
C LEU A 446 9.43 3.43 -18.26
N GLN A 447 9.34 2.49 -17.31
CA GLN A 447 8.52 1.29 -17.45
C GLN A 447 7.02 1.62 -17.57
N GLY A 448 6.50 2.54 -16.74
CA GLY A 448 5.11 2.98 -16.84
C GLY A 448 4.78 3.59 -18.21
N SER A 449 5.72 4.32 -18.79
CA SER A 449 5.58 4.88 -20.14
C SER A 449 5.56 3.79 -21.22
N SER A 450 6.39 2.75 -21.08
CA SER A 450 6.42 1.61 -22.02
C SER A 450 5.12 0.79 -22.00
N ASN A 451 4.58 0.52 -20.79
CA ASN A 451 3.32 -0.22 -20.65
C ASN A 451 2.13 0.57 -21.22
N GLN A 452 2.07 1.90 -21.00
CA GLN A 452 1.06 2.75 -21.63
C GLN A 452 1.16 2.75 -23.16
N ILE A 453 2.38 2.75 -23.71
CA ILE A 453 2.59 2.66 -25.16
C ILE A 453 2.10 1.30 -25.68
N MET A 454 2.35 0.19 -24.98
CA MET A 454 1.83 -1.12 -25.37
C MET A 454 0.29 -1.18 -25.33
N GLU A 455 -0.35 -0.67 -24.27
CA GLU A 455 -1.81 -0.63 -24.17
C GLU A 455 -2.44 0.26 -25.27
N GLN A 456 -1.81 1.39 -25.60
CA GLN A 456 -2.21 2.24 -26.72
C GLN A 456 -1.99 1.56 -28.08
N SER A 457 -0.91 0.79 -28.24
CA SER A 457 -0.59 0.08 -29.48
C SER A 457 -1.56 -1.08 -29.74
N CYS A 458 -1.97 -1.80 -28.69
CA CYS A 458 -2.97 -2.87 -28.77
C CYS A 458 -4.39 -2.34 -29.00
N SER A 459 -4.73 -1.14 -28.55
CA SER A 459 -6.04 -0.53 -28.80
C SER A 459 -6.16 0.12 -30.18
N LEU A 460 -5.03 0.47 -30.82
CA LEU A 460 -4.99 1.09 -32.15
C LEU A 460 -4.75 0.09 -33.30
N SER A 461 -4.31 -1.14 -33.03
CA SER A 461 -4.04 -2.13 -34.07
C SER A 461 -5.29 -2.96 -34.41
N SER A 462 -6.04 -2.53 -35.43
CA SER A 462 -7.10 -3.33 -36.06
C SER A 462 -6.54 -4.50 -36.91
N GLY A 463 -5.43 -5.11 -36.52
CA GLY A 463 -4.68 -6.10 -37.29
C GLY A 463 -4.27 -7.30 -36.44
N SER A 464 -4.06 -8.45 -37.10
CA SER A 464 -3.91 -9.77 -36.46
C SER A 464 -2.90 -9.81 -35.30
N PRO A 465 -3.12 -10.70 -34.30
CA PRO A 465 -2.29 -10.83 -33.09
C PRO A 465 -0.77 -10.96 -33.34
N GLU A 466 -0.39 -11.51 -34.50
CA GLU A 466 1.01 -11.69 -34.93
C GLU A 466 1.76 -10.37 -35.16
N ARG A 467 1.07 -9.24 -35.40
CA ARG A 467 1.73 -7.93 -35.56
C ARG A 467 2.10 -7.28 -34.23
N CYS A 468 1.31 -7.47 -33.17
CA CYS A 468 1.66 -6.96 -31.83
C CYS A 468 2.91 -7.65 -31.26
N GLN A 469 3.09 -8.96 -31.53
CA GLN A 469 4.28 -9.71 -31.10
C GLN A 469 5.60 -9.23 -31.73
N ARG A 470 5.57 -8.57 -32.89
CA ARG A 470 6.81 -8.06 -33.54
C ARG A 470 7.22 -6.67 -33.08
N GLN A 471 6.31 -5.89 -32.50
CA GLN A 471 6.65 -4.57 -31.96
C GLN A 471 7.22 -4.63 -30.53
N SER A 472 6.89 -5.66 -29.76
CA SER A 472 7.39 -5.83 -28.38
C SER A 472 8.88 -6.18 -28.27
N VAL A 473 9.52 -6.63 -29.36
CA VAL A 473 10.95 -7.02 -29.37
C VAL A 473 11.88 -5.82 -29.67
N LEU A 474 11.32 -4.64 -29.99
CA LEU A 474 12.08 -3.48 -30.47
C LEU A 474 12.03 -2.25 -29.55
N VAL A 475 11.49 -2.34 -28.33
CA VAL A 475 11.43 -1.24 -27.34
C VAL A 475 12.26 -1.57 -26.10
#